data_AF-A0A7W5WWL4-F1
#
_entry.id   AF-A0A7W5WWL4-F1
#
_cell.length_a   1.000
_cell.length_b   1.000
_cell.length_c   1.000
_cell.angle_alpha   90.00
_cell.angle_beta   90.00
_cell.angle_gamma   90.00
#
_symmetry.space_group_name_H-M   'P 1'
#
loop_
_entity.id
_entity.type
_entity.pdbx_description
1 polymer ?
#
loop_
_entity_poly.entity_id
_entity_poly.type
_entity_poly.pdbx_seq_one_letter_code
_entity_poly.pdbx_strand_id
1 'polypeptide(L)' 'MANPIIKQFVVEGSTAFPVAMLNMDQCWPARAADAAAIADHSGDPDARRKIILATAAKYAPNRQGWIAAGWRVID' A
#
# COMPACT_ATOMS: atom_id res chain seq x y z
N MET A 1 -21.20 -19.77 2.05
CA MET A 1 -20.69 -18.39 2.10
C MET A 1 -19.33 -18.39 1.43
N ALA A 2 -19.12 -17.58 0.39
CA ALA A 2 -17.80 -17.48 -0.24
C ALA A 2 -16.89 -16.69 0.70
N ASN A 3 -15.77 -17.29 1.13
CA ASN A 3 -14.77 -16.55 1.89
C ASN A 3 -14.16 -15.48 0.97
N PRO A 4 -14.06 -14.22 1.40
CA PRO A 4 -13.36 -13.21 0.62
C PRO A 4 -11.91 -13.66 0.42
N ILE A 5 -11.48 -13.75 -0.83
CA ILE A 5 -10.08 -14.04 -1.16
C ILE A 5 -9.29 -12.78 -0.83
N ILE A 6 -8.55 -12.81 0.27
CA ILE A 6 -7.63 -11.74 0.66
C ILE A 6 -6.40 -11.87 -0.23
N LYS A 7 -6.11 -10.83 -1.01
CA LYS A 7 -4.89 -10.71 -1.82
C LYS A 7 -3.92 -9.77 -1.12
N GLN A 8 -2.63 -10.10 -1.20
CA GLN A 8 -1.57 -9.20 -0.75
C GLN A 8 -0.85 -8.62 -1.97
N PHE A 9 -0.37 -7.39 -1.84
CA PHE A 9 0.45 -6.73 -2.84
C PHE A 9 1.45 -5.80 -2.15
N VAL A 10 2.58 -5.55 -2.82
CA VAL A 10 3.64 -4.69 -2.31
C VAL A 10 3.63 -3.37 -3.05
N VAL A 11 3.71 -2.26 -2.31
CA VAL A 11 3.92 -0.92 -2.85
C VAL A 11 5.28 -0.39 -2.43
N GLU A 12 5.98 0.26 -3.36
CA GLU A 12 7.26 0.91 -3.15
C GLU A 12 7.16 2.40 -3.45
N GLY A 13 7.73 3.23 -2.59
CA GLY A 13 7.79 4.67 -2.79
C GLY A 13 8.85 5.32 -1.90
N SER A 14 9.27 6.52 -2.28
CA SER A 14 10.25 7.32 -1.53
C SER A 14 9.65 8.63 -0.99
N THR A 15 8.36 8.86 -1.26
CA THR A 15 7.63 10.06 -0.81
C THR A 15 6.76 9.73 0.41
N ALA A 16 6.05 10.74 0.93
CA ALA A 16 5.04 10.52 1.96
C ALA A 16 4.00 9.47 1.50
N PHE A 17 3.60 8.58 2.40
CA PHE A 17 2.66 7.51 2.08
C PHE A 17 1.25 8.07 1.78
N PRO A 18 0.62 7.71 0.65
CA PRO A 18 -0.68 8.24 0.26
C PRO A 18 -1.81 7.49 0.96
N VAL A 19 -2.14 7.91 2.19
CA VAL A 19 -3.18 7.28 3.03
C VAL A 19 -4.54 7.18 2.31
N ALA A 20 -4.85 8.10 1.39
CA ALA A 20 -6.06 8.05 0.57
C ALA A 20 -6.19 6.75 -0.25
N MET A 21 -5.08 6.16 -0.67
CA MET A 21 -5.07 4.89 -1.41
C MET A 21 -5.59 3.72 -0.59
N LEU A 22 -5.46 3.75 0.74
CA LEU A 22 -6.02 2.72 1.62
C LEU A 22 -7.55 2.63 1.47
N ASN A 23 -8.22 3.78 1.36
CA ASN A 23 -9.65 3.83 1.17
C ASN A 23 -10.06 3.49 -0.28
N MET A 24 -9.32 4.00 -1.27
CA MET A 24 -9.63 3.76 -2.68
C MET A 24 -9.51 2.29 -3.07
N ASP A 25 -8.44 1.61 -2.64
CA ASP A 25 -8.20 0.20 -2.92
C ASP A 25 -8.76 -0.74 -1.83
N GLN A 26 -9.49 -0.19 -0.85
CA GLN A 26 -10.04 -0.91 0.32
C GLN A 26 -9.01 -1.87 0.92
N CYS A 27 -7.82 -1.34 1.20
CA CYS A 27 -6.66 -2.11 1.61
C CYS A 27 -6.13 -1.65 2.97
N TRP A 28 -5.39 -2.54 3.62
CA TRP A 28 -4.82 -2.32 4.95
C TRP A 28 -3.42 -2.92 5.03
N PRO A 29 -2.54 -2.42 5.92
CA PRO A 29 -1.23 -3.03 6.15
C PRO A 29 -1.36 -4.50 6.53
N ALA A 30 -0.58 -5.36 5.86
CA ALA A 30 -0.66 -6.80 6.06
C ALA A 30 -0.07 -7.26 7.41
N ARG A 31 0.84 -6.47 7.99
CA ARG A 31 1.50 -6.72 9.29
C ARG A 31 1.76 -5.41 10.04
N ALA A 32 1.99 -5.52 11.35
CA ALA A 32 2.30 -4.38 12.22
C ALA A 32 3.52 -3.57 11.76
N ALA A 33 4.53 -4.23 11.17
CA ALA A 33 5.71 -3.56 10.62
C ALA A 33 5.37 -2.62 9.45
N ASP A 34 4.40 -2.99 8.60
CA ASP A 34 3.97 -2.13 7.49
C ASP A 34 3.13 -0.95 8.01
N ALA A 35 2.32 -1.16 9.05
CA ALA A 35 1.61 -0.08 9.72
C ALA A 35 2.58 0.94 10.36
N ALA A 36 3.65 0.44 11.00
CA ALA A 36 4.71 1.28 11.53
C ALA A 36 5.45 2.05 10.41
N ALA A 37 5.73 1.40 9.27
CA ALA A 37 6.36 2.05 8.12
C ALA A 37 5.49 3.14 7.47
N ILE A 38 4.16 3.00 7.52
CA ILE A 38 3.21 4.06 7.11
C ILE A 38 3.24 5.23 8.09
N ALA A 39 3.25 4.96 9.39
CA ALA A 39 3.24 5.97 10.45
C ALA A 39 4.60 6.69 10.61
N ASP A 40 5.68 6.05 10.16
CA ASP A 40 7.03 6.61 10.23
C ASP A 40 7.20 7.74 9.20
N HIS A 41 6.90 8.96 9.61
CA HIS A 41 7.11 10.18 8.82
C HIS A 41 8.57 10.68 8.87
N SER A 42 9.46 9.96 9.57
CA SER A 42 10.88 10.32 9.76
C SER A 42 11.59 10.21 8.41
N GLY A 43 11.76 11.36 7.76
CA GLY A 43 12.22 11.46 6.39
C GLY A 43 13.63 10.91 6.18
N ASP A 44 13.72 9.96 5.27
CA ASP A 44 14.84 9.92 4.35
C ASP A 44 14.21 9.89 2.94
N PRO A 45 14.32 10.98 2.16
CA PRO A 45 13.70 11.07 0.83
C PRO A 45 14.35 10.12 -0.20
N ASP A 46 15.49 9.50 0.16
CA ASP A 46 16.21 8.54 -0.68
C ASP A 46 15.86 7.08 -0.30
N ALA A 47 15.43 6.84 0.93
CA ALA A 47 15.01 5.53 1.41
C ALA A 47 13.70 5.09 0.72
N ARG A 48 13.82 4.23 -0.28
CA ARG A 48 12.68 3.49 -0.85
C ARG A 48 12.07 2.58 0.21
N ARG A 49 10.80 2.82 0.51
CA ARG A 49 10.02 2.07 1.49
C ARG A 49 9.13 1.08 0.77
N LYS A 50 9.17 -0.18 1.21
CA LYS A 50 8.29 -1.25 0.73
C LYS A 50 7.26 -1.55 1.79
N ILE A 51 5.99 -1.46 1.42
CA ILE A 51 4.85 -1.69 2.30
C ILE A 51 4.00 -2.80 1.71
N ILE A 52 3.74 -3.83 2.51
CA ILE A 52 2.83 -4.93 2.13
C ILE A 52 1.41 -4.56 2.57
N LEU A 53 0.49 -4.58 1.62
CA LEU A 53 -0.92 -4.30 1.82
C LEU A 53 -1.74 -5.53 1.49
N ALA A 54 -2.82 -5.73 2.24
CA ALA A 54 -3.84 -6.73 1.99
C ALA A 54 -5.13 -6.04 1.55
N THR A 55 -5.84 -6.65 0.60
CA THR A 55 -7.13 -6.17 0.11
C THR A 55 -8.08 -7.34 -0.16
N ALA A 56 -9.37 -7.11 0.08
CA ALA A 56 -10.43 -8.00 -0.37
C ALA A 56 -11.14 -7.48 -1.64
N ALA A 57 -10.75 -6.30 -2.15
CA ALA A 57 -11.35 -5.70 -3.32
C ALA A 57 -10.95 -6.46 -4.59
N LYS A 58 -11.95 -6.79 -5.43
CA LYS A 58 -11.76 -7.56 -6.67
C LYS A 58 -10.83 -6.87 -7.67
N TYR A 59 -10.90 -5.54 -7.75
CA TYR A 59 -10.21 -4.71 -8.74
C TYR A 59 -8.94 -4.01 -8.22
N ALA A 60 -8.61 -4.21 -6.95
CA ALA A 60 -7.37 -3.71 -6.37
C ALA A 60 -6.20 -4.68 -6.66
N PRO A 61 -4.96 -4.16 -6.74
CA PRO A 61 -4.57 -2.76 -6.58
C PRO A 61 -4.71 -1.91 -7.86
N ASN A 62 -5.17 -0.67 -7.73
CA ASN A 62 -5.22 0.29 -8.83
C ASN A 62 -3.82 0.86 -9.12
N ARG A 63 -3.06 0.17 -9.98
CA ARG A 63 -1.67 0.53 -10.33
C ARG A 63 -1.51 1.98 -10.81
N GLN A 64 -2.45 2.50 -11.61
CA GLN A 64 -2.39 3.89 -12.08
C GLN A 64 -2.61 4.89 -10.94
N GLY A 65 -3.52 4.60 -10.02
CA GLY A 65 -3.75 5.43 -8.83
C GLY A 65 -2.51 5.51 -7.93
N TRP A 66 -1.85 4.37 -7.69
CA TRP A 66 -0.59 4.35 -6.94
C TRP A 66 0.49 5.19 -7.62
N ILE A 67 0.67 5.03 -8.93
CA ILE A 67 1.68 5.78 -9.71
C ILE A 67 1.40 7.29 -9.64
N ALA A 68 0.14 7.71 -9.78
CA ALA A 68 -0.24 9.12 -9.67
C ALA A 68 0.02 9.68 -8.26
N ALA A 69 -0.04 8.84 -7.23
CA ALA A 69 0.30 9.18 -5.86
C ALA A 69 1.81 9.10 -5.55
N GLY A 70 2.66 8.80 -6.54
CA GLY A 70 4.12 8.71 -6.39
C GLY A 70 4.63 7.38 -5.85
N TRP A 71 3.80 6.33 -5.87
CA TRP A 71 4.11 4.99 -5.37
C TRP A 71 3.91 3.95 -6.48
N ARG A 72 4.62 2.83 -6.41
CA ARG A 72 4.56 1.78 -7.44
C ARG A 72 4.17 0.45 -6.82
N VAL A 73 3.20 -0.23 -7.44
CA VAL A 73 2.89 -1.63 -7.14
C VAL A 73 3.96 -2.52 -7.79
N ILE A 74 4.63 -3.37 -7.01
CA ILE A 74 5.76 -4.19 -7.48
C ILE A 74 5.53 -5.71 -7.48
N ASP A 75 4.33 -6.17 -7.09
CA ASP A 75 3.84 -7.58 -7.05
C ASP A 75 4.74 -8.56 -6.27
#